data_AF-A0A7J4AWH6-F1
#
_entry.id   AF-A0A7J4AWH6-F1
#
_cell.length_a   1.000
_cell.length_b   1.000
_cell.length_c   1.000
_cell.angle_alpha   90.00
_cell.angle_beta   90.00
_cell.angle_gamma   90.00
#
_symmetry.space_group_name_H-M   'P 1'
#
loop_
_entity.id
_entity.type
_entity.pdbx_description
1 polymer ?
#
loop_
_entity_poly.entity_id
_entity_poly.type
_entity_poly.pdbx_seq_one_letter_code
_entity_poly.pdbx_strand_id
1 'polypeptide(L)'
;MKIIAADSSSAILNSKFEPLSIVAAASVLVNPPYKEPSMCLAEPIFAKASNGHEVVVHEAELCRALLEKVKADAVHLDMSLGAVPLEQLSPIQFANMK
;
A
#
# COMPACT_ATOMS: atom_id res chain seq x y z
N MET A 1 -17.54 5.91 -7.44
CA MET A 1 -16.69 5.83 -6.26
C MET A 1 -15.26 6.12 -6.69
N LYS A 2 -14.57 7.02 -6.00
CA LYS A 2 -13.16 7.34 -6.20
C LYS A 2 -12.35 6.65 -5.11
N ILE A 3 -11.36 5.86 -5.48
CA ILE A 3 -10.63 5.01 -4.55
C ILE A 3 -9.16 5.37 -4.62
N ILE A 4 -8.55 5.60 -3.47
CA ILE A 4 -7.09 5.61 -3.36
C ILE A 4 -6.64 4.22 -2.92
N ALA A 5 -5.60 3.70 -3.54
CA ALA A 5 -4.93 2.48 -3.08
C ALA A 5 -3.43 2.66 -3.18
N ALA A 6 -2.66 1.91 -2.39
CA ALA A 6 -1.22 1.82 -2.54
C ALA A 6 -0.76 0.37 -2.47
N ASP A 7 0.34 0.11 -3.16
CA ASP A 7 1.03 -1.17 -3.19
C ASP A 7 2.53 -0.90 -3.36
N SER A 8 3.34 -1.84 -2.89
CA SER A 8 4.78 -1.85 -3.03
C SER A 8 5.21 -3.03 -3.87
N SER A 9 6.11 -2.78 -4.81
CA SER A 9 6.49 -3.83 -5.75
C SER A 9 7.89 -3.60 -6.30
N SER A 10 8.31 -4.58 -7.10
CA SER A 10 9.65 -4.72 -7.67
C SER A 10 10.73 -4.92 -6.61
N ALA A 11 11.57 -5.94 -6.82
CA ALA A 11 12.66 -6.25 -5.92
C ALA A 11 13.99 -6.32 -6.65
N ILE A 12 15.05 -5.79 -6.02
CA ILE A 12 16.42 -6.12 -6.38
C ILE A 12 16.67 -7.55 -5.93
N LEU A 13 17.17 -8.39 -6.82
CA LEU A 13 17.45 -9.79 -6.55
C LEU A 13 18.96 -10.05 -6.51
N ASN A 14 19.37 -11.06 -5.74
CA ASN A 14 20.73 -11.59 -5.83
C ASN A 14 20.88 -12.60 -6.99
N SER A 15 22.07 -13.17 -7.16
CA SER A 15 22.36 -14.17 -8.22
C SER A 15 21.58 -15.48 -8.09
N LYS A 16 20.90 -15.71 -6.96
CA LYS A 16 20.02 -16.85 -6.70
C LYS A 16 18.53 -16.50 -6.88
N PHE A 17 18.22 -15.31 -7.39
CA PHE A 17 16.86 -14.79 -7.51
C PHE A 17 16.14 -14.58 -6.16
N GLU A 18 16.90 -14.43 -5.07
CA GLU A 18 16.33 -14.10 -3.76
C GLU A 18 16.18 -12.56 -3.63
N PRO A 19 15.06 -12.06 -3.09
CA PRO A 19 14.84 -10.63 -2.95
C PRO A 19 15.74 -10.04 -1.87
N LEU A 20 16.44 -8.96 -2.21
CA LEU A 20 17.29 -8.19 -1.32
C LEU A 20 16.56 -6.96 -0.79
N SER A 21 15.90 -6.22 -1.69
CA SER A 21 15.19 -4.99 -1.34
C SER A 21 13.99 -4.72 -2.25
N ILE A 22 12.89 -4.25 -1.67
CA ILE A 22 11.74 -3.71 -2.39
C ILE A 22 12.09 -2.27 -2.82
N VAL A 23 11.85 -1.95 -4.09
CA VAL A 23 12.40 -0.74 -4.71
C VAL A 23 11.50 0.46 -4.52
N ALA A 24 10.19 0.29 -4.70
CA ALA A 24 9.26 1.41 -4.75
C ALA A 24 7.91 1.05 -4.16
N ALA A 25 7.22 2.08 -3.68
CA ALA A 25 5.80 2.06 -3.39
C ALA A 25 5.09 3.11 -4.24
N ALA A 26 3.84 2.84 -4.60
CA ALA A 26 3.03 3.75 -5.38
C ALA A 26 1.61 3.82 -4.82
N SER A 27 1.04 5.02 -4.79
CA SER A 27 -0.37 5.26 -4.51
C SER A 27 -1.06 5.83 -5.73
N VAL A 28 -2.27 5.33 -6.01
CA VAL A 28 -3.05 5.67 -7.18
C VAL A 28 -4.46 6.09 -6.82
N LEU A 29 -5.01 7.05 -7.57
CA LEU A 29 -6.44 7.37 -7.56
C LEU A 29 -7.12 6.66 -8.73
N VAL A 30 -8.08 5.80 -8.44
CA VAL A 30 -8.84 5.04 -9.43
C VAL A 30 -10.32 5.44 -9.38
N ASN A 31 -10.91 5.66 -10.55
CA ASN A 31 -12.32 6.03 -10.73
C ASN A 31 -12.96 5.10 -11.78
N PRO A 32 -14.31 5.06 -11.93
CA PRO A 32 -14.94 4.30 -13.02
C PRO A 32 -14.30 4.61 -14.38
N PRO A 33 -14.01 3.60 -15.21
CA PRO A 33 -14.40 2.18 -15.12
C PRO A 33 -13.41 1.29 -14.35
N TYR A 34 -12.55 1.87 -13.50
CA TYR A 34 -11.61 1.18 -12.61
C TYR A 34 -10.53 0.35 -13.32
N LYS A 35 -10.09 0.80 -14.50
CA LYS A 35 -9.07 0.09 -15.29
C LYS A 35 -7.68 0.69 -15.20
N GLU A 36 -7.60 2.00 -14.98
CA GLU A 36 -6.34 2.74 -15.00
C GLU A 36 -6.35 3.82 -13.90
N PRO A 37 -5.17 4.16 -13.37
CA PRO A 37 -5.05 5.26 -12.43
C PRO A 37 -5.27 6.60 -13.14
N SER A 38 -6.08 7.46 -12.53
CA SER A 38 -6.28 8.85 -12.97
C SER A 38 -5.23 9.80 -12.39
N MET A 39 -4.58 9.40 -11.30
CA MET A 39 -3.44 10.09 -10.69
C MET A 39 -2.56 9.05 -10.00
N CYS A 40 -1.26 9.32 -9.92
CA CYS A 40 -0.29 8.46 -9.27
C CYS A 40 0.73 9.31 -8.50
N LEU A 41 1.12 8.84 -7.32
CA LEU A 41 2.33 9.24 -6.62
C LEU A 41 3.17 7.98 -6.39
N ALA A 42 4.45 8.04 -6.72
CA ALA A 42 5.38 6.95 -6.49
C ALA A 42 6.62 7.48 -5.81
N GLU A 43 7.21 6.67 -4.93
CA GLU A 43 8.45 6.99 -4.26
C GLU A 43 9.40 5.78 -4.24
N PRO A 44 10.71 6.01 -4.33
CA PRO A 44 11.69 4.97 -4.06
C PRO A 44 11.79 4.72 -2.55
N ILE A 45 11.64 3.47 -2.12
CA ILE A 45 11.73 3.09 -0.70
C ILE A 45 13.00 2.31 -0.36
N PHE A 46 13.53 1.52 -1.32
CA PHE A 46 14.71 0.65 -1.12
C PHE A 46 14.70 -0.13 0.21
N ALA A 47 13.53 -0.58 0.65
CA ALA A 47 13.33 -1.26 1.91
C ALA A 47 13.90 -2.69 1.84
N LYS A 48 14.55 -3.17 2.90
CA LYS A 48 15.06 -4.55 2.94
C LYS A 48 13.90 -5.54 2.83
N ALA A 49 14.04 -6.55 1.98
CA ALA A 49 13.03 -7.60 1.84
C ALA A 49 12.77 -8.37 3.15
N SER A 50 13.73 -8.39 4.08
CA SER A 50 13.58 -8.98 5.41
C SER A 50 12.63 -8.21 6.33
N ASN A 51 12.33 -6.94 6.04
CA ASN A 51 11.55 -6.03 6.88
C ASN A 51 10.22 -5.65 6.20
N GLY A 52 9.48 -6.64 5.68
CA GLY A 52 8.26 -6.39 4.90
C GLY A 52 7.18 -5.55 5.61
N HIS A 53 7.14 -5.56 6.94
CA HIS A 53 6.14 -4.80 7.72
C HIS A 53 6.33 -3.27 7.64
N GLU A 54 7.56 -2.79 7.44
CA GLU A 54 7.84 -1.35 7.28
C GLU A 54 7.24 -0.81 5.99
N VAL A 55 7.05 -1.68 4.99
CA VAL A 55 6.56 -1.30 3.66
C VAL A 55 5.08 -0.92 3.67
N VAL A 56 4.28 -1.58 4.50
CA VAL A 56 2.87 -1.23 4.71
C VAL A 56 2.72 0.19 5.26
N VAL A 57 3.70 0.66 6.05
CA VAL A 57 3.71 2.04 6.56
C VAL A 57 3.94 3.03 5.41
N HIS A 58 4.90 2.75 4.52
CA HIS A 58 5.14 3.58 3.33
C HIS A 58 3.90 3.66 2.42
N GLU A 59 3.20 2.55 2.20
CA GLU A 59 1.96 2.51 1.43
C GLU A 59 0.86 3.39 2.05
N ALA A 60 0.68 3.31 3.37
CA ALA A 60 -0.30 4.13 4.10
C ALA A 60 0.07 5.62 4.06
N GLU A 61 1.35 5.97 4.20
CA GLU A 61 1.86 7.34 4.11
C GLU A 61 1.66 7.92 2.71
N LEU A 62 1.92 7.15 1.65
CA LEU A 62 1.66 7.53 0.27
C LEU A 62 0.18 7.77 -0.01
N CYS A 63 -0.71 6.92 0.52
CA CYS A 63 -2.16 7.15 0.45
C CYS A 63 -2.55 8.48 1.10
N ARG A 64 -1.98 8.79 2.27
CA ARG A 64 -2.19 10.07 2.97
C ARG A 64 -1.69 11.25 2.13
N ALA A 65 -0.51 11.14 1.54
CA ALA A 65 0.06 12.19 0.69
C ALA A 65 -0.77 12.43 -0.59
N LEU A 66 -1.41 11.40 -1.14
CA LEU A 66 -2.31 11.55 -2.27
C LEU A 66 -3.64 12.19 -1.84
N LEU A 67 -4.19 11.82 -0.68
CA LEU A 67 -5.40 12.45 -0.10
C LEU A 67 -5.26 13.96 0.13
N GLU A 68 -4.04 14.44 0.43
CA GLU A 68 -3.78 15.89 0.55
C GLU A 68 -3.97 16.63 -0.79
N LYS A 69 -3.89 15.92 -1.93
CA LYS A 69 -3.98 16.49 -3.28
C LYS A 69 -5.33 16.25 -3.95
N VAL A 70 -6.01 15.15 -3.60
CA VAL A 70 -7.28 14.75 -4.23
C VAL A 70 -8.28 14.23 -3.20
N LYS A 71 -9.57 14.35 -3.52
CA LYS A 71 -10.63 13.73 -2.72
C LYS A 71 -10.91 12.32 -3.22
N ALA A 72 -11.01 11.38 -2.27
CA ALA A 72 -11.44 10.01 -2.51
C ALA A 72 -12.60 9.66 -1.56
N ASP A 73 -13.41 8.68 -1.98
CA ASP A 73 -14.52 8.15 -1.17
C ASP A 73 -14.02 7.06 -0.21
N ALA A 74 -12.95 6.36 -0.57
CA ALA A 74 -12.34 5.31 0.23
C ALA A 74 -10.82 5.21 -0.02
N VAL A 75 -10.10 4.69 0.97
CA VAL A 75 -8.71 4.23 0.84
C VAL A 75 -8.68 2.73 1.04
N HIS A 76 -8.03 2.01 0.13
CA HIS A 76 -7.76 0.59 0.23
C HIS A 76 -6.28 0.38 0.54
N LEU A 77 -6.00 -0.30 1.64
CA LEU A 77 -4.63 -0.70 2.01
C LEU A 77 -4.41 -2.14 1.56
N ASP A 78 -3.20 -2.48 1.12
CA ASP A 78 -2.86 -3.84 0.68
C ASP A 78 -2.68 -4.80 1.86
N MET A 79 -3.78 -5.07 2.55
CA MET A 79 -3.86 -5.99 3.66
C MET A 79 -5.15 -6.79 3.57
N SER A 80 -5.04 -8.12 3.53
CA SER A 80 -6.17 -9.04 3.45
C SER A 80 -6.81 -9.29 4.83
N LEU A 81 -7.40 -8.24 5.41
CA LEU A 81 -7.99 -8.24 6.77
C LEU A 81 -9.52 -8.21 6.77
N GLY A 82 -10.16 -8.66 5.67
CA GLY A 82 -11.63 -8.74 5.59
C GLY A 82 -12.33 -7.38 5.47
N ALA A 83 -11.66 -6.37 4.90
CA ALA A 83 -12.17 -5.00 4.75
C ALA A 83 -12.57 -4.32 6.07
N VAL A 84 -11.96 -4.73 7.19
CA VAL A 84 -12.12 -4.04 8.47
C VAL A 84 -11.52 -2.62 8.39
N PRO A 85 -12.23 -1.59 8.88
CA PRO A 85 -11.68 -0.23 8.94
C PRO A 85 -10.42 -0.17 9.81
N LEU A 86 -9.42 0.60 9.40
CA LEU A 86 -8.14 0.71 10.10
C LEU A 86 -8.32 1.26 11.53
N GLU A 87 -9.29 2.15 11.74
CA GLU A 87 -9.62 2.72 13.06
C GLU A 87 -10.19 1.67 14.03
N GLN A 88 -10.65 0.55 13.47
CA GLN A 88 -11.14 -0.60 14.20
C GLN A 88 -10.10 -1.72 14.25
N LEU A 89 -8.83 -1.47 13.92
CA LEU A 89 -7.75 -2.45 14.11
C LEU A 89 -7.05 -2.18 15.44
N SER A 90 -7.16 -3.13 16.36
CA SER A 90 -6.45 -3.14 17.64
C SER A 90 -5.69 -4.46 17.81
N PRO A 91 -4.65 -4.51 18.67
CA PRO A 91 -3.93 -5.75 18.97
C PRO A 91 -4.85 -6.91 19.40
N ILE A 92 -5.94 -6.60 20.12
CA ILE A 92 -6.93 -7.59 20.56
C ILE A 92 -7.70 -8.14 19.36
N GLN A 93 -8.07 -7.30 18.40
CA GLN A 93 -8.77 -7.76 17.20
C GLN A 93 -7.84 -8.60 16.33
N PHE A 94 -6.59 -8.19 16.14
CA PHE A 94 -5.58 -8.99 15.43
C PHE A 94 -5.43 -10.40 16.01
N ALA A 95 -5.41 -10.55 17.34
CA ALA A 95 -5.35 -11.85 17.99
C ALA A 95 -6.55 -12.76 17.72
N ASN A 96 -7.68 -12.20 17.29
CA ASN A 96 -8.91 -12.93 16.97
C ASN A 96 -9.16 -13.07 15.46
N MET A 97 -8.26 -12.58 14.61
CA MET A 97 -8.35 -12.77 13.16
C MET A 97 -7.86 -14.18 12.80
N LYS A 98 -8.54 -14.82 11.83
CA LYS A 98 -8.24 -16.18 11.36
C LYS A 98 -7.29 -16.16 10.17
#